data_AF-A0A3C1TGJ7-F1
#
_entry.id   AF-A0A3C1TGJ7-F1
#
_cell.length_a   1.000
_cell.length_b   1.000
_cell.length_c   1.000
_cell.angle_alpha   90.00
_cell.angle_beta   90.00
_cell.angle_gamma   90.00
#
_symmetry.space_group_name_H-M   'P 1'
#
loop_
_entity.id
_entity.type
_entity.pdbx_description
1 polymer ?
#
loop_
_entity_poly.entity_id
_entity_poly.type
_entity_poly.pdbx_seq_one_letter_code
_entity_poly.pdbx_strand_id
1 'polypeptide(L)'
;MDSVAAKAIYGDFASAAIGTAKDIVVETDDVRLTFSTKGGNVKEVLLKKFKTYTNAPLYLIDEQSSKFNLELPTNKGTINLADLYFTTEANNQVITTGKSTKLAFRLPLGANQYVEQTYTIQGSGYLIDYDVQLVGLDGLVKNEPTRLVWQDKLKQLENDMAENRKVVTTNYYADGALSDIGRGQSDNVEEKIEQPVSWFAHKNKYFLSAFITKGSSLSNATLKSLVNQSDTTYIKTMQSEGSLSTADLKAGKGNFQFFFGPNDYQIVKNIGTATDFGDNVDLGYAFLKPL
;
A
#
# COMPACT_ATOMS: atom_id res chain seq x y z
N MET A 1 24.00 11.68 -5.79
CA MET A 1 24.53 11.72 -4.42
C MET A 1 25.89 11.05 -4.43
N ASP A 2 26.92 11.67 -3.87
CA ASP A 2 28.23 11.02 -3.71
C ASP A 2 28.22 10.03 -2.52
N SER A 3 29.24 9.16 -2.45
CA SER A 3 29.31 8.08 -1.47
C SER A 3 29.53 8.56 -0.03
N VAL A 4 30.12 9.74 0.17
CA VAL A 4 30.38 10.30 1.51
C VAL A 4 29.08 10.83 2.11
N ALA A 5 28.31 11.59 1.33
CA ALA A 5 26.98 12.05 1.72
C ALA A 5 26.02 10.89 1.96
N ALA A 6 26.05 9.87 1.08
CA ALA A 6 25.24 8.66 1.26
C ALA A 6 25.55 7.94 2.58
N LYS A 7 26.84 7.82 2.95
CA LYS A 7 27.24 7.16 4.20
C LYS A 7 26.84 7.95 5.45
N ALA A 8 26.81 9.27 5.39
CA ALA A 8 26.34 10.11 6.48
C ALA A 8 24.84 9.94 6.75
N ILE A 9 24.03 9.80 5.69
CA ILE A 9 22.57 9.72 5.78
C ILE A 9 22.10 8.27 6.02
N TYR A 10 22.63 7.33 5.24
CA TYR A 10 22.11 5.96 5.16
C TYR A 10 22.96 4.92 5.90
N GLY A 11 24.13 5.32 6.42
CA GLY A 11 25.01 4.41 7.18
C GLY A 11 25.36 3.15 6.39
N ASP A 12 25.02 1.99 6.95
CA ASP A 12 25.28 0.68 6.33
C ASP A 12 24.42 0.42 5.07
N PHE A 13 23.38 1.22 4.84
CA PHE A 13 22.53 1.18 3.65
C PHE A 13 23.02 2.11 2.52
N ALA A 14 24.16 2.79 2.70
CA ALA A 14 24.63 3.81 1.75
C ALA A 14 24.89 3.30 0.33
N SER A 15 25.39 2.07 0.18
CA SER A 15 25.56 1.43 -1.14
C SER A 15 24.22 1.26 -1.86
N ALA A 16 23.16 0.97 -1.11
CA ALA A 16 21.81 0.80 -1.58
C ALA A 16 21.10 2.13 -1.92
N ALA A 17 21.64 3.28 -1.48
CA ALA A 17 21.08 4.60 -1.77
C ALA A 17 21.54 5.18 -3.12
N ILE A 18 22.44 4.49 -3.83
CA ILE A 18 22.97 4.89 -5.12
C ILE A 18 22.59 3.85 -6.16
N GLY A 19 21.77 4.26 -7.13
CA GLY A 19 21.31 3.37 -8.19
C GLY A 19 20.50 4.12 -9.24
N THR A 20 20.01 3.36 -10.23
CA THR A 20 19.09 3.85 -11.25
C THR A 20 17.77 3.09 -11.09
N ALA A 21 16.66 3.83 -11.03
CA ALA A 21 15.35 3.23 -10.99
C ALA A 21 15.06 2.52 -12.31
N LYS A 22 14.53 1.30 -12.22
CA LYS A 22 14.02 0.51 -13.34
C LYS A 22 12.59 0.12 -13.03
N ASP A 23 11.72 0.27 -14.01
CA ASP A 23 10.33 -0.15 -13.90
C ASP A 23 10.16 -1.59 -14.39
N ILE A 24 9.37 -2.38 -13.68
CA ILE A 24 8.93 -3.73 -14.06
C ILE A 24 7.40 -3.70 -14.19
N VAL A 25 6.89 -4.12 -15.35
CA VAL A 25 5.45 -4.09 -15.64
C VAL A 25 4.88 -5.51 -15.65
N VAL A 26 3.83 -5.73 -14.86
CA VAL A 26 3.03 -6.96 -14.87
C VAL A 26 1.61 -6.65 -15.27
N GLU A 27 1.12 -7.30 -16.32
CA GLU A 27 -0.27 -7.20 -16.75
C GLU A 27 -1.05 -8.47 -16.45
N THR A 28 -2.29 -8.31 -16.01
CA THR A 28 -3.27 -9.37 -15.79
C THR A 28 -4.51 -9.07 -16.64
N ASP A 29 -5.56 -9.88 -16.51
CA ASP A 29 -6.84 -9.62 -17.18
C ASP A 29 -7.57 -8.38 -16.61
N ASP A 30 -7.28 -8.00 -15.36
CA ASP A 30 -7.98 -6.93 -14.63
C ASP A 30 -7.13 -5.67 -14.41
N VAL A 31 -5.83 -5.83 -14.22
CA VAL A 31 -4.93 -4.73 -13.85
C VAL A 31 -3.62 -4.72 -14.64
N ARG A 32 -3.04 -3.54 -14.76
CA ARG A 32 -1.63 -3.36 -15.15
C ARG A 32 -0.90 -2.69 -13.99
N LEU A 33 0.11 -3.38 -13.47
CA LEU A 33 0.91 -2.97 -12.32
C LEU A 33 2.29 -2.58 -12.81
N THR A 34 2.75 -1.38 -12.43
CA THR A 34 4.14 -0.98 -12.60
C THR A 34 4.81 -0.99 -11.23
N PHE A 35 5.91 -1.71 -11.10
CA PHE A 35 6.76 -1.75 -9.92
C PHE A 35 8.05 -0.98 -10.20
N SER A 36 8.62 -0.31 -9.20
CA SER A 36 9.90 0.39 -9.30
C SER A 36 10.96 -0.31 -8.47
N THR A 37 12.15 -0.51 -9.03
CA THR A 37 13.32 -0.93 -8.23
C THR A 37 13.74 0.14 -7.22
N LYS A 38 13.39 1.41 -7.42
CA LYS A 38 13.51 2.42 -6.36
C LYS A 38 12.36 2.24 -5.38
N GLY A 39 12.70 1.92 -4.15
CA GLY A 39 11.78 1.56 -3.09
C GLY A 39 11.28 0.11 -3.14
N GLY A 40 11.44 -0.59 -4.27
CA GLY A 40 10.91 -1.94 -4.44
C GLY A 40 9.38 -1.98 -4.34
N ASN A 41 8.69 -0.89 -4.73
CA ASN A 41 7.26 -0.67 -4.47
C ASN A 41 6.40 -0.72 -5.73
N VAL A 42 5.08 -0.86 -5.55
CA VAL A 42 4.09 -0.58 -6.58
C VAL A 42 4.11 0.92 -6.89
N LYS A 43 4.49 1.26 -8.12
CA LYS A 43 4.58 2.63 -8.64
C LYS A 43 3.28 3.10 -9.27
N GLU A 44 2.55 2.20 -9.94
CA GLU A 44 1.34 2.53 -10.69
C GLU A 44 0.39 1.34 -10.74
N VAL A 45 -0.91 1.62 -10.66
CA VAL A 45 -1.97 0.63 -10.87
C VAL A 45 -3.01 1.19 -11.84
N LEU A 46 -3.09 0.59 -13.02
CA LEU A 46 -4.13 0.84 -14.01
C LEU A 46 -5.21 -0.25 -13.93
N LEU A 47 -6.48 0.12 -13.79
CA LEU A 47 -7.60 -0.82 -13.82
C LEU A 47 -8.13 -0.96 -15.25
N LYS A 48 -7.86 -2.08 -15.91
CA LYS A 48 -8.04 -2.26 -17.38
C LYS A 48 -9.50 -2.21 -17.84
N LYS A 49 -10.43 -2.53 -16.93
CA LYS A 49 -11.88 -2.58 -17.21
C LYS A 49 -12.61 -1.27 -16.94
N PHE A 50 -11.90 -0.22 -16.52
CA PHE A 50 -12.50 1.03 -16.07
C PHE A 50 -11.90 2.24 -16.78
N LYS A 51 -12.71 3.29 -16.89
CA LYS A 51 -12.32 4.60 -17.42
C LYS A 51 -12.75 5.69 -16.45
N THR A 52 -12.09 6.83 -16.51
CA THR A 52 -12.54 8.04 -15.82
C THR A 52 -13.83 8.59 -16.45
N TYR A 53 -14.48 9.54 -15.77
CA TYR A 53 -15.63 10.27 -16.34
C TYR A 53 -15.32 11.04 -17.64
N THR A 54 -14.04 11.29 -17.92
CA THR A 54 -13.55 11.91 -19.17
C THR A 54 -13.18 10.89 -20.24
N ASN A 55 -13.49 9.60 -20.05
CA ASN A 55 -13.11 8.48 -20.93
C ASN A 55 -11.59 8.19 -21.02
N ALA A 56 -10.79 8.71 -20.09
CA ALA A 56 -9.37 8.40 -20.00
C ALA A 56 -9.11 7.06 -19.26
N PRO A 57 -7.93 6.42 -19.42
CA PRO A 57 -7.55 5.25 -18.65
C PRO A 57 -7.61 5.52 -17.13
N LEU A 58 -8.13 4.57 -16.35
CA LEU A 58 -8.30 4.73 -14.91
C LEU A 58 -7.08 4.23 -14.14
N TYR A 59 -6.20 5.17 -13.79
CA TYR A 59 -5.12 4.94 -12.83
C TYR A 59 -5.65 5.14 -11.41
N LEU A 60 -5.64 4.07 -10.62
CA LEU A 60 -6.05 4.14 -9.21
C LEU A 60 -4.99 4.86 -8.39
N ILE A 61 -3.73 4.46 -8.57
CA ILE A 61 -2.56 5.13 -8.00
C ILE A 61 -1.47 5.32 -9.07
N ASP A 62 -0.66 6.35 -8.92
CA ASP A 62 0.59 6.57 -9.64
C ASP A 62 1.66 7.20 -8.73
N GLU A 63 2.86 7.42 -9.28
CA GLU A 63 4.01 7.99 -8.56
C GLU A 63 3.75 9.39 -7.97
N GLN A 64 2.81 10.15 -8.54
CA GLN A 64 2.48 11.49 -8.08
C GLN A 64 1.42 11.48 -6.98
N SER A 65 0.49 10.52 -7.05
CA SER A 65 -0.63 10.40 -6.15
C SER A 65 -0.32 9.56 -4.92
N SER A 66 0.48 8.51 -5.03
CA SER A 66 0.68 7.51 -3.98
C SER A 66 2.14 7.38 -3.57
N LYS A 67 2.37 7.28 -2.26
CA LYS A 67 3.68 6.99 -1.67
C LYS A 67 3.51 5.98 -0.56
N PHE A 68 3.99 4.77 -0.80
CA PHE A 68 4.11 3.72 0.20
C PHE A 68 5.57 3.59 0.63
N ASN A 69 5.82 3.46 1.92
CA ASN A 69 7.15 3.14 2.42
C ASN A 69 7.14 2.37 3.74
N LEU A 70 8.26 1.73 4.00
CA LEU A 70 8.62 1.15 5.28
C LEU A 70 9.87 1.83 5.81
N GLU A 71 9.83 2.17 7.08
CA GLU A 71 10.87 2.87 7.81
C GLU A 71 11.49 1.92 8.83
N LEU A 72 12.72 1.47 8.56
CA LEU A 72 13.44 0.53 9.40
C LEU A 72 14.21 1.27 10.49
N PRO A 73 14.09 0.86 11.77
CA PRO A 73 14.91 1.40 12.85
C PRO A 73 16.31 0.77 12.81
N THR A 74 17.33 1.56 12.49
CA THR A 74 18.73 1.08 12.45
C THR A 74 19.55 1.67 13.59
N ASN A 75 20.77 1.16 13.76
CA ASN A 75 21.73 1.70 14.73
C ASN A 75 22.19 3.13 14.41
N LYS A 76 21.94 3.64 13.19
CA LYS A 76 22.32 4.99 12.74
C LYS A 76 21.13 5.93 12.54
N GLY A 77 19.93 5.50 12.93
CA GLY A 77 18.68 6.24 12.73
C GLY A 77 17.69 5.47 11.88
N THR A 78 16.60 6.13 11.51
CA THR A 78 15.55 5.53 10.68
C THR A 78 15.96 5.55 9.21
N ILE A 79 15.83 4.41 8.54
CA ILE A 79 16.05 4.28 7.10
C ILE A 79 14.71 4.08 6.39
N ASN A 80 14.38 4.99 5.47
CA ASN A 80 13.22 4.86 4.60
C ASN A 80 13.58 4.01 3.38
N LEU A 81 12.95 2.84 3.24
CA LEU A 81 13.22 1.93 2.14
C LEU A 81 12.85 2.52 0.77
N ALA A 82 11.90 3.46 0.69
CA ALA A 82 11.50 4.10 -0.57
C ALA A 82 12.61 4.96 -1.20
N ASP A 83 13.63 5.35 -0.42
CA ASP A 83 14.78 6.11 -0.92
C ASP A 83 15.86 5.22 -1.55
N LEU A 84 15.77 3.90 -1.38
CA LEU A 84 16.81 2.95 -1.73
C LEU A 84 16.51 2.21 -3.04
N TYR A 85 17.55 1.66 -3.66
CA TYR A 85 17.47 0.95 -4.94
C TYR A 85 17.64 -0.54 -4.72
N PHE A 86 16.55 -1.28 -4.90
CA PHE A 86 16.50 -2.73 -4.90
C PHE A 86 16.99 -3.29 -6.24
N THR A 87 17.43 -4.53 -6.25
CA THR A 87 17.70 -5.31 -7.45
C THR A 87 16.63 -6.37 -7.64
N THR A 88 16.37 -6.75 -8.89
CA THR A 88 15.42 -7.81 -9.21
C THR A 88 15.79 -8.47 -10.53
N GLU A 89 15.56 -9.78 -10.61
CA GLU A 89 15.67 -10.57 -11.85
C GLU A 89 14.33 -10.60 -12.61
N ALA A 90 13.29 -9.96 -12.07
CA ALA A 90 12.00 -9.87 -12.72
C ALA A 90 12.08 -9.11 -14.06
N ASN A 91 11.25 -9.53 -15.00
CA ASN A 91 11.07 -8.91 -16.29
C ASN A 91 9.60 -8.57 -16.52
N ASN A 92 9.34 -7.74 -17.52
CA ASN A 92 7.97 -7.43 -17.92
C ASN A 92 7.24 -8.69 -18.38
N GLN A 93 5.98 -8.85 -17.97
CA GLN A 93 5.22 -10.07 -18.27
C GLN A 93 3.70 -9.85 -18.26
N VAL A 94 3.00 -10.71 -19.00
CA VAL A 94 1.54 -10.80 -19.02
C VAL A 94 1.15 -12.14 -18.41
N ILE A 95 0.30 -12.13 -17.40
CA ILE A 95 -0.16 -13.31 -16.66
C ILE A 95 -1.61 -13.59 -17.01
N THR A 96 -1.87 -14.75 -17.61
CA THR A 96 -3.23 -15.18 -17.97
C THR A 96 -3.97 -15.72 -16.76
N THR A 97 -5.31 -15.60 -16.72
CA THR A 97 -6.17 -16.24 -15.72
C THR A 97 -5.75 -17.69 -15.42
N GLY A 98 -5.73 -18.05 -14.13
CA GLY A 98 -5.32 -19.39 -13.64
C GLY A 98 -3.81 -19.59 -13.48
N LYS A 99 -2.98 -18.60 -13.85
CA LYS A 99 -1.54 -18.58 -13.57
C LYS A 99 -1.20 -17.52 -12.53
N SER A 100 0.00 -17.61 -11.97
CA SER A 100 0.56 -16.62 -11.07
C SER A 100 2.03 -16.34 -11.39
N THR A 101 2.53 -15.21 -10.92
CA THR A 101 3.96 -14.88 -10.91
C THR A 101 4.37 -14.33 -9.55
N LYS A 102 5.65 -14.50 -9.21
CA LYS A 102 6.30 -13.94 -8.03
C LYS A 102 7.41 -13.00 -8.45
N LEU A 103 7.40 -11.76 -7.97
CA LEU A 103 8.48 -10.79 -8.15
C LEU A 103 9.22 -10.63 -6.83
N ALA A 104 10.55 -10.76 -6.83
CA ALA A 104 11.37 -10.51 -5.64
C ALA A 104 12.29 -9.30 -5.89
N PHE A 105 12.17 -8.30 -5.02
CA PHE A 105 13.03 -7.12 -4.98
C PHE A 105 13.95 -7.26 -3.77
N ARG A 106 15.26 -7.31 -4.01
CA ARG A 106 16.28 -7.49 -2.97
C ARG A 106 17.12 -6.24 -2.79
N LEU A 107 17.34 -5.85 -1.55
CA LEU A 107 18.28 -4.81 -1.17
C LEU A 107 19.50 -5.46 -0.51
N PRO A 108 20.59 -5.74 -1.25
CA PRO A 108 21.77 -6.37 -0.68
C PRO A 108 22.55 -5.38 0.20
N LEU A 109 22.91 -5.83 1.41
CA LEU A 109 23.68 -5.07 2.40
C LEU A 109 24.99 -5.76 2.82
N GLY A 110 25.16 -7.03 2.40
CA GLY A 110 26.34 -7.83 2.71
C GLY A 110 26.15 -9.29 2.26
N ALA A 111 27.12 -10.14 2.59
CA ALA A 111 27.00 -11.58 2.33
C ALA A 111 25.84 -12.17 3.16
N ASN A 112 24.80 -12.68 2.49
CA ASN A 112 23.58 -13.18 3.12
C ASN A 112 22.84 -12.16 4.00
N GLN A 113 23.04 -10.86 3.75
CA GLN A 113 22.36 -9.78 4.45
C GLN A 113 21.56 -8.94 3.46
N TYR A 114 20.24 -8.95 3.58
CA TYR A 114 19.37 -8.21 2.67
C TYR A 114 17.98 -7.94 3.24
N VAL A 115 17.31 -6.94 2.67
CA VAL A 115 15.86 -6.77 2.74
C VAL A 115 15.26 -7.39 1.48
N GLU A 116 14.23 -8.21 1.59
CA GLU A 116 13.47 -8.72 0.45
C GLU A 116 12.01 -8.27 0.53
N GLN A 117 11.53 -7.66 -0.54
CA GLN A 117 10.12 -7.35 -0.77
C GLN A 117 9.63 -8.23 -1.91
N THR A 118 8.59 -9.01 -1.67
CA THR A 118 8.07 -9.97 -2.64
C THR A 118 6.61 -9.68 -2.96
N TYR A 119 6.27 -9.67 -4.25
CA TYR A 119 4.90 -9.58 -4.74
C TYR A 119 4.48 -10.87 -5.43
N THR A 120 3.33 -11.44 -5.05
CA THR A 120 2.69 -12.53 -5.81
C THR A 120 1.44 -12.00 -6.49
N ILE A 121 1.39 -12.12 -7.82
CA ILE A 121 0.33 -11.60 -8.67
C ILE A 121 -0.36 -12.75 -9.39
N GLN A 122 -1.68 -12.82 -9.25
CA GLN A 122 -2.53 -13.76 -9.98
C GLN A 122 -2.91 -13.16 -11.35
N GLY A 123 -3.13 -14.01 -12.37
CA GLY A 123 -3.51 -13.56 -13.71
C GLY A 123 -4.89 -12.89 -13.83
N SER A 124 -5.64 -12.86 -12.74
CA SER A 124 -6.93 -12.19 -12.60
C SER A 124 -7.13 -11.72 -11.16
N GLY A 125 -7.99 -10.72 -10.98
CA GLY A 125 -8.33 -10.13 -9.70
C GLY A 125 -7.48 -8.92 -9.34
N TYR A 126 -7.72 -8.44 -8.12
CA TYR A 126 -7.24 -7.14 -7.62
C TYR A 126 -6.39 -7.26 -6.34
N LEU A 127 -6.17 -8.48 -5.86
CA LEU A 127 -5.31 -8.77 -4.70
C LEU A 127 -3.89 -9.06 -5.14
N ILE A 128 -2.94 -8.45 -4.44
CA ILE A 128 -1.51 -8.66 -4.61
C ILE A 128 -0.94 -9.08 -3.26
N ASP A 129 -0.46 -10.31 -3.14
CA ASP A 129 0.29 -10.69 -1.93
C ASP A 129 1.58 -9.89 -1.87
N TYR A 130 1.90 -9.37 -0.70
CA TYR A 130 3.08 -8.55 -0.43
C TYR A 130 3.77 -9.04 0.84
N ASP A 131 4.95 -9.62 0.67
CA ASP A 131 5.73 -10.16 1.78
C ASP A 131 7.02 -9.35 1.97
N VAL A 132 7.42 -9.15 3.22
CA VAL A 132 8.64 -8.43 3.60
C VAL A 132 9.45 -9.29 4.55
N GLN A 133 10.73 -9.48 4.21
CA GLN A 133 11.67 -10.25 5.02
C GLN A 133 12.99 -9.49 5.23
N LEU A 134 13.49 -9.53 6.47
CA LEU A 134 14.79 -9.00 6.85
C LEU A 134 15.75 -10.16 7.14
N VAL A 135 16.69 -10.45 6.25
CA VAL A 135 17.57 -11.61 6.35
C VAL A 135 18.96 -11.19 6.82
N GLY A 136 19.42 -11.75 7.94
CA GLY A 136 20.79 -11.53 8.47
C GLY A 136 21.05 -10.13 9.01
N LEU A 137 20.01 -9.34 9.31
CA LEU A 137 20.12 -7.92 9.66
C LEU A 137 20.16 -7.63 11.18
N ASP A 138 20.39 -8.62 12.04
CA ASP A 138 20.37 -8.43 13.50
C ASP A 138 21.37 -7.40 14.02
N GLY A 139 22.53 -7.27 13.36
CA GLY A 139 23.52 -6.25 13.68
C GLY A 139 23.25 -4.87 13.08
N LEU A 140 22.28 -4.74 12.17
CA LEU A 140 22.04 -3.51 11.40
C LEU A 140 20.69 -2.86 11.73
N VAL A 141 19.65 -3.69 11.91
CA VAL A 141 18.28 -3.29 12.18
C VAL A 141 17.90 -3.70 13.60
N LYS A 142 17.47 -2.74 14.40
CA LYS A 142 17.05 -2.93 15.79
C LYS A 142 15.73 -3.67 15.87
N ASN A 143 15.46 -4.31 17.02
CA ASN A 143 14.14 -4.88 17.32
C ASN A 143 13.15 -3.83 17.86
N GLU A 144 13.20 -2.61 17.33
CA GLU A 144 12.17 -1.59 17.51
C GLU A 144 11.13 -1.73 16.38
N PRO A 145 9.88 -1.24 16.51
CA PRO A 145 8.88 -1.40 15.46
C PRO A 145 9.28 -0.73 14.13
N THR A 146 9.04 -1.43 13.03
CA THR A 146 9.17 -0.88 11.67
C THR A 146 7.92 -0.06 11.37
N ARG A 147 8.07 1.20 10.98
CA ARG A 147 6.93 2.06 10.68
C ARG A 147 6.51 1.89 9.22
N LEU A 148 5.24 1.62 8.99
CA LEU A 148 4.60 1.65 7.68
C LEU A 148 3.97 3.02 7.49
N VAL A 149 4.15 3.61 6.31
CA VAL A 149 3.49 4.86 5.92
C VAL A 149 2.95 4.70 4.51
N TRP A 150 1.67 5.02 4.35
CA TRP A 150 1.04 5.12 3.05
C TRP A 150 0.27 6.42 2.93
N GLN A 151 0.70 7.26 1.98
CA GLN A 151 -0.05 8.42 1.54
C GLN A 151 -0.70 8.14 0.18
N ASP A 152 -1.99 8.46 0.04
CA ASP A 152 -2.72 8.43 -1.22
C ASP A 152 -3.47 9.75 -1.44
N LYS A 153 -3.11 10.47 -2.50
CA LYS A 153 -3.85 11.62 -3.01
C LYS A 153 -4.94 11.10 -3.94
N LEU A 154 -6.15 10.97 -3.41
CA LEU A 154 -7.25 10.37 -4.13
C LEU A 154 -7.63 11.21 -5.35
N LYS A 155 -7.47 10.63 -6.53
CA LYS A 155 -7.78 11.25 -7.82
C LYS A 155 -9.29 11.49 -7.96
N GLN A 156 -9.66 12.56 -8.66
CA GLN A 156 -11.04 12.78 -9.05
C GLN A 156 -11.47 11.82 -10.18
N LEU A 157 -12.30 10.83 -9.85
CA LEU A 157 -12.77 9.83 -10.81
C LEU A 157 -14.19 10.11 -11.34
N GLU A 158 -14.92 11.04 -10.72
CA GLU A 158 -16.27 11.50 -11.12
C GLU A 158 -16.32 13.03 -11.33
N ASN A 159 -17.29 13.51 -12.10
CA ASN A 159 -17.41 14.93 -12.51
C ASN A 159 -17.84 15.91 -11.38
N ASP A 160 -17.90 15.47 -10.13
CA ASP A 160 -18.30 16.31 -8.99
C ASP A 160 -17.31 16.19 -7.83
N MET A 161 -16.46 17.20 -7.67
CA MET A 161 -15.46 17.24 -6.59
C MET A 161 -16.11 17.33 -5.21
N ALA A 162 -17.17 18.13 -5.10
CA ALA A 162 -17.83 18.43 -3.83
C ALA A 162 -18.51 17.18 -3.27
N GLU A 163 -19.24 16.45 -4.12
CA GLU A 163 -19.89 15.21 -3.71
C GLU A 163 -18.88 14.08 -3.45
N ASN A 164 -17.82 13.98 -4.26
CA ASN A 164 -16.77 12.99 -4.02
C ASN A 164 -16.11 13.16 -2.64
N ARG A 165 -15.87 14.41 -2.22
CA ARG A 165 -15.26 14.68 -0.90
C ARG A 165 -16.12 14.11 0.23
N LYS A 166 -17.45 14.14 0.13
CA LYS A 166 -18.36 13.70 1.21
C LYS A 166 -18.27 12.20 1.50
N VAL A 167 -18.02 11.39 0.48
CA VAL A 167 -18.12 9.91 0.53
C VAL A 167 -16.78 9.20 0.59
N VAL A 168 -15.69 9.94 0.39
CA VAL A 168 -14.32 9.43 0.45
C VAL A 168 -13.88 9.32 1.91
N THR A 169 -13.42 8.14 2.30
CA THR A 169 -13.04 7.79 3.68
C THR A 169 -11.75 6.98 3.73
N THR A 170 -11.14 6.87 4.91
CA THR A 170 -10.30 5.72 5.22
C THR A 170 -11.09 4.79 6.12
N ASN A 171 -11.44 3.62 5.61
CA ASN A 171 -12.07 2.55 6.39
C ASN A 171 -10.98 1.71 7.04
N TYR A 172 -11.22 1.18 8.24
CA TYR A 172 -10.29 0.27 8.90
C TYR A 172 -11.03 -0.74 9.78
N TYR A 173 -10.39 -1.88 10.01
CA TYR A 173 -10.89 -2.91 10.91
C TYR A 173 -9.94 -3.09 12.09
N ALA A 174 -10.45 -2.78 13.28
CA ALA A 174 -9.72 -2.89 14.53
C ALA A 174 -10.63 -3.46 15.61
N ASP A 175 -10.08 -4.29 16.50
CA ASP A 175 -10.82 -4.83 17.66
C ASP A 175 -12.17 -5.50 17.31
N GLY A 176 -12.22 -6.21 16.18
CA GLY A 176 -13.44 -6.91 15.74
C GLY A 176 -14.53 -6.01 15.19
N ALA A 177 -14.25 -4.72 14.92
CA ALA A 177 -15.21 -3.77 14.40
C ALA A 177 -14.66 -2.98 13.21
N LEU A 178 -15.56 -2.69 12.26
CA LEU A 178 -15.33 -1.73 11.19
C LEU A 178 -15.56 -0.31 11.71
N SER A 179 -14.65 0.60 11.36
CA SER A 179 -14.81 2.04 11.58
C SER A 179 -14.22 2.81 10.39
N ASP A 180 -14.47 4.12 10.33
CA ASP A 180 -13.99 4.98 9.27
C ASP A 180 -13.70 6.41 9.70
N ILE A 181 -12.79 7.06 8.98
CA ILE A 181 -12.50 8.49 9.12
C ILE A 181 -12.66 9.24 7.81
N GLY A 182 -12.85 10.55 7.91
CA GLY A 182 -12.76 11.47 6.78
C GLY A 182 -14.08 11.75 6.09
N ARG A 183 -15.24 11.31 6.62
CA ARG A 183 -16.55 11.75 6.11
C ARG A 183 -16.68 13.28 6.16
N GLY A 184 -17.44 13.84 5.22
CA GLY A 184 -17.65 15.28 5.12
C GLY A 184 -16.75 15.95 4.08
N GLN A 185 -16.98 17.24 3.82
CA GLN A 185 -16.44 17.88 2.63
C GLN A 185 -15.10 18.59 2.85
N SER A 186 -14.93 19.28 3.98
CA SER A 186 -13.88 20.29 4.17
C SER A 186 -12.88 19.97 5.27
N ASP A 187 -13.21 19.02 6.13
CA ASP A 187 -12.53 18.91 7.42
C ASP A 187 -11.27 18.07 7.33
N ASN A 188 -10.20 18.59 7.92
CA ASN A 188 -9.02 17.80 8.22
C ASN A 188 -9.30 17.00 9.49
N VAL A 189 -9.14 15.69 9.42
CA VAL A 189 -9.31 14.81 10.57
C VAL A 189 -8.10 13.93 10.75
N GLU A 190 -7.78 13.64 12.00
CA GLU A 190 -6.74 12.70 12.43
C GLU A 190 -7.34 11.80 13.51
N GLU A 191 -7.06 10.50 13.42
CA GLU A 191 -7.43 9.52 14.43
C GLU A 191 -6.22 8.65 14.76
N LYS A 192 -6.02 8.42 16.06
CA LYS A 192 -5.01 7.50 16.58
C LYS A 192 -5.73 6.26 17.09
N ILE A 193 -5.28 5.11 16.63
CA ILE A 193 -5.88 3.81 16.92
C ILE A 193 -4.84 2.98 17.67
N GLU A 194 -5.09 2.73 18.95
CA GLU A 194 -4.19 1.94 19.81
C GLU A 194 -4.43 0.44 19.61
N GLN A 195 -5.64 0.06 19.20
CA GLN A 195 -6.06 -1.31 18.98
C GLN A 195 -5.35 -1.93 17.75
N PRO A 196 -5.14 -3.26 17.73
CA PRO A 196 -4.58 -3.93 16.57
C PRO A 196 -5.47 -3.76 15.32
N VAL A 197 -4.90 -3.17 14.26
CA VAL A 197 -5.57 -2.97 12.98
C VAL A 197 -5.21 -4.12 12.04
N SER A 198 -6.23 -4.80 11.51
CA SER A 198 -6.05 -5.94 10.57
C SER A 198 -5.98 -5.49 9.12
N TRP A 199 -6.67 -4.41 8.79
CA TRP A 199 -6.58 -3.77 7.48
C TRP A 199 -7.07 -2.33 7.54
N PHE A 200 -6.62 -1.53 6.58
CA PHE A 200 -7.20 -0.22 6.27
C PHE A 200 -7.36 -0.06 4.76
N ALA A 201 -8.34 0.72 4.33
CA ALA A 201 -8.65 0.98 2.93
C ALA A 201 -8.91 2.47 2.70
N HIS A 202 -8.13 3.09 1.81
CA HIS A 202 -8.45 4.39 1.24
C HIS A 202 -9.58 4.18 0.24
N LYS A 203 -10.78 4.63 0.63
CA LYS A 203 -12.01 4.39 -0.09
C LYS A 203 -12.41 5.62 -0.87
N ASN A 204 -12.57 5.43 -2.18
CA ASN A 204 -13.38 6.29 -3.02
C ASN A 204 -14.77 5.65 -3.23
N LYS A 205 -15.70 6.35 -3.88
CA LYS A 205 -17.06 5.86 -4.08
C LYS A 205 -17.10 4.49 -4.75
N TYR A 206 -16.30 4.31 -5.81
CA TYR A 206 -16.29 3.09 -6.63
C TYR A 206 -15.02 2.24 -6.52
N PHE A 207 -13.99 2.67 -5.78
CA PHE A 207 -12.69 2.00 -5.77
C PHE A 207 -12.06 2.03 -4.39
N LEU A 208 -11.23 1.03 -4.12
CA LEU A 208 -10.46 0.88 -2.88
C LEU A 208 -8.99 0.66 -3.19
N SER A 209 -8.15 1.32 -2.41
CA SER A 209 -6.73 0.99 -2.23
C SER A 209 -6.56 0.54 -0.77
N ALA A 210 -6.24 -0.73 -0.53
CA ALA A 210 -6.19 -1.28 0.84
C ALA A 210 -4.89 -2.01 1.15
N PHE A 211 -4.51 -2.00 2.43
CA PHE A 211 -3.43 -2.79 2.99
C PHE A 211 -4.03 -3.74 4.03
N ILE A 212 -3.72 -5.02 3.89
CA ILE A 212 -4.29 -6.13 4.67
C ILE A 212 -3.15 -6.92 5.31
N THR A 213 -3.23 -7.22 6.60
CA THR A 213 -2.26 -8.06 7.29
C THR A 213 -2.69 -9.53 7.28
N LYS A 214 -1.72 -10.46 7.20
CA LYS A 214 -1.96 -11.91 7.23
C LYS A 214 -1.25 -12.53 8.43
N GLY A 215 -2.01 -12.84 9.49
CA GLY A 215 -1.48 -13.47 10.71
C GLY A 215 -0.69 -12.54 11.64
N SER A 216 -0.63 -11.25 11.32
CA SER A 216 -0.13 -10.17 12.19
C SER A 216 -1.13 -9.01 12.15
N SER A 217 -0.88 -7.94 12.91
CA SER A 217 -1.68 -6.70 12.90
C SER A 217 -0.76 -5.48 12.94
N LEU A 218 -1.25 -4.34 12.46
CA LEU A 218 -0.62 -3.04 12.69
C LEU A 218 -0.98 -2.55 14.08
N SER A 219 0.01 -2.02 14.81
CA SER A 219 -0.20 -1.36 16.10
C SER A 219 0.04 0.15 15.98
N ASN A 220 -0.49 0.94 16.92
CA ASN A 220 -0.31 2.39 16.99
C ASN A 220 -0.60 3.08 15.65
N ALA A 221 -1.73 2.71 15.03
CA ALA A 221 -2.06 3.26 13.73
C ALA A 221 -2.48 4.74 13.87
N THR A 222 -2.09 5.56 12.89
CA THR A 222 -2.56 6.94 12.78
C THR A 222 -3.12 7.12 11.38
N LEU A 223 -4.38 7.54 11.30
CA LEU A 223 -5.07 7.77 10.05
C LEU A 223 -5.38 9.27 9.94
N LYS A 224 -5.17 9.85 8.76
CA LYS A 224 -5.50 11.25 8.47
C LYS A 224 -6.24 11.36 7.15
N SER A 225 -7.21 12.26 7.13
CA SER A 225 -7.89 12.71 5.91
C SER A 225 -7.70 14.21 5.82
N LEU A 226 -6.96 14.65 4.80
CA LEU A 226 -6.58 16.05 4.61
C LEU A 226 -7.23 16.61 3.35
N VAL A 227 -7.88 17.76 3.49
CA VAL A 227 -8.55 18.48 2.41
C VAL A 227 -7.78 19.76 2.09
N ASN A 228 -7.31 19.89 0.85
CA ASN A 228 -6.90 21.17 0.30
C ASN A 228 -8.03 21.70 -0.59
N GLN A 229 -8.79 22.67 -0.11
CA GLN A 229 -9.94 23.22 -0.85
C GLN A 229 -9.54 23.92 -2.15
N SER A 230 -8.28 24.38 -2.27
CA SER A 230 -7.75 24.99 -3.50
C SER A 230 -7.27 23.96 -4.54
N ASP A 231 -7.15 22.69 -4.15
CA ASP A 231 -6.76 21.61 -5.05
C ASP A 231 -7.94 21.23 -5.96
N THR A 232 -7.70 21.27 -7.26
CA THR A 232 -8.65 20.92 -8.32
C THR A 232 -8.31 19.59 -9.00
N THR A 233 -7.22 18.94 -8.57
CA THR A 233 -6.71 17.67 -9.12
C THR A 233 -7.08 16.49 -8.22
N TYR A 234 -6.92 16.67 -6.90
CA TYR A 234 -7.14 15.61 -5.92
C TYR A 234 -8.32 15.91 -4.99
N ILE A 235 -9.11 14.87 -4.69
CA ILE A 235 -10.28 14.94 -3.81
C ILE A 235 -9.82 15.27 -2.38
N LYS A 236 -8.94 14.41 -1.84
CA LYS A 236 -8.36 14.45 -0.49
C LYS A 236 -7.00 13.74 -0.50
N THR A 237 -6.17 14.03 0.49
CA THR A 237 -4.98 13.22 0.79
C THR A 237 -5.28 12.35 2.01
N MET A 238 -5.27 11.04 1.81
CA MET A 238 -5.32 10.06 2.88
C MET A 238 -3.91 9.71 3.32
N GLN A 239 -3.69 9.61 4.63
CA GLN A 239 -2.45 9.13 5.21
C GLN A 239 -2.78 8.04 6.22
N SER A 240 -2.11 6.90 6.09
CA SER A 240 -2.24 5.79 7.01
C SER A 240 -0.87 5.34 7.44
N GLU A 241 -0.67 5.30 8.74
CA GLU A 241 0.58 4.94 9.37
C GLU A 241 0.33 3.84 10.40
N GLY A 242 1.31 2.98 10.63
CA GLY A 242 1.23 1.96 11.66
C GLY A 242 2.56 1.29 11.92
N SER A 243 2.63 0.54 13.01
CA SER A 243 3.84 -0.16 13.44
C SER A 243 3.74 -1.66 13.17
N LEU A 244 4.75 -2.19 12.48
CA LEU A 244 4.98 -3.60 12.23
C LEU A 244 6.06 -4.14 13.17
N SER A 245 5.92 -5.39 13.59
CA SER A 245 6.92 -6.10 14.39
C SER A 245 8.16 -6.41 13.54
N THR A 246 9.26 -5.70 13.79
CA THR A 246 10.54 -5.96 13.10
C THR A 246 11.06 -7.38 13.39
N ALA A 247 10.75 -7.92 14.57
CA ALA A 247 11.07 -9.31 14.90
C ALA A 247 10.33 -10.29 13.98
N ASP A 248 9.05 -10.03 13.66
CA ASP A 248 8.29 -10.85 12.72
C ASP A 248 8.82 -10.71 11.29
N LEU A 249 9.24 -9.51 10.87
CA LEU A 249 9.88 -9.31 9.56
C LEU A 249 11.20 -10.11 9.45
N LYS A 250 12.00 -10.16 10.53
CA LYS A 250 13.22 -10.99 10.60
C LYS A 250 12.91 -12.49 10.59
N ALA A 251 11.81 -12.89 11.22
CA ALA A 251 11.36 -14.28 11.28
C ALA A 251 10.63 -14.75 10.00
N GLY A 252 10.50 -13.91 8.97
CA GLY A 252 9.77 -14.26 7.74
C GLY A 252 8.25 -14.30 7.92
N LYS A 253 7.71 -13.55 8.87
CA LYS A 253 6.28 -13.46 9.19
C LYS A 253 5.64 -12.15 8.72
N GLY A 254 6.37 -11.31 8.00
CA GLY A 254 5.86 -10.09 7.37
C GLY A 254 5.01 -10.39 6.14
N ASN A 255 3.84 -11.00 6.31
CA ASN A 255 2.94 -11.38 5.24
C ASN A 255 1.75 -10.42 5.18
N PHE A 256 1.55 -9.79 4.02
CA PHE A 256 0.53 -8.76 3.80
C PHE A 256 -0.11 -8.94 2.43
N GLN A 257 -1.11 -8.10 2.16
CA GLN A 257 -1.76 -7.99 0.87
C GLN A 257 -2.11 -6.55 0.57
N PHE A 258 -2.00 -6.17 -0.69
CA PHE A 258 -2.67 -5.00 -1.22
C PHE A 258 -3.95 -5.41 -1.96
N PHE A 259 -4.98 -4.58 -1.85
CA PHE A 259 -6.12 -4.61 -2.76
C PHE A 259 -6.16 -3.30 -3.54
N PHE A 260 -6.21 -3.41 -4.86
CA PHE A 260 -6.30 -2.27 -5.77
C PHE A 260 -7.41 -2.51 -6.79
N GLY A 261 -8.64 -2.08 -6.48
CA GLY A 261 -9.76 -2.52 -7.30
C GLY A 261 -11.08 -1.82 -7.01
N PRO A 262 -12.18 -2.30 -7.62
CA PRO A 262 -13.49 -1.74 -7.43
C PRO A 262 -14.03 -2.01 -6.02
N ASN A 263 -14.77 -1.03 -5.49
CA ASN A 263 -15.61 -1.16 -4.31
C ASN A 263 -16.93 -1.87 -4.69
N ASP A 264 -16.82 -3.12 -5.13
CA ASP A 264 -17.94 -3.96 -5.56
C ASP A 264 -18.14 -5.12 -4.59
N TYR A 265 -19.35 -5.26 -4.05
CA TYR A 265 -19.63 -6.24 -3.00
C TYR A 265 -19.36 -7.68 -3.42
N GLN A 266 -19.62 -8.04 -4.69
CA GLN A 266 -19.37 -9.39 -5.19
C GLN A 266 -17.88 -9.70 -5.28
N ILE A 267 -17.04 -8.67 -5.37
CA ILE A 267 -15.58 -8.80 -5.39
C ILE A 267 -15.05 -8.78 -3.95
N VAL A 268 -15.39 -7.75 -3.16
CA VAL A 268 -14.76 -7.51 -1.86
C VAL A 268 -15.16 -8.52 -0.77
N LYS A 269 -16.39 -9.07 -0.81
CA LYS A 269 -16.84 -10.07 0.17
C LYS A 269 -16.07 -11.39 0.10
N ASN A 270 -15.42 -11.65 -1.03
CA ASN A 270 -14.68 -12.89 -1.28
C ASN A 270 -13.21 -12.80 -0.85
N ILE A 271 -12.79 -11.68 -0.24
CA ILE A 271 -11.44 -11.48 0.28
C ILE A 271 -11.34 -12.13 1.66
N GLY A 272 -11.19 -13.46 1.67
CA GLY A 272 -11.19 -14.26 2.90
C GLY A 272 -9.98 -14.04 3.83
N THR A 273 -8.99 -13.28 3.40
CA THR A 273 -7.83 -12.87 4.20
C THR A 273 -8.08 -11.66 5.08
N ALA A 274 -9.15 -10.90 4.82
CA ALA A 274 -9.54 -9.72 5.56
C ALA A 274 -10.94 -9.89 6.14
N THR A 275 -11.03 -9.99 7.47
CA THR A 275 -12.32 -10.08 8.17
C THR A 275 -13.20 -8.89 7.81
N ASP A 276 -14.47 -9.16 7.49
CA ASP A 276 -15.51 -8.17 7.18
C ASP A 276 -15.12 -7.15 6.08
N PHE A 277 -14.21 -7.53 5.17
CA PHE A 277 -13.77 -6.61 4.10
C PHE A 277 -14.89 -6.22 3.13
N GLY A 278 -15.94 -7.06 3.04
CA GLY A 278 -17.17 -6.77 2.30
C GLY A 278 -17.90 -5.51 2.77
N ASP A 279 -17.73 -5.14 4.03
CA ASP A 279 -18.43 -4.00 4.66
C ASP A 279 -17.83 -2.65 4.24
N ASN A 280 -16.77 -2.65 3.43
CA ASN A 280 -16.37 -1.45 2.69
C ASN A 280 -17.47 -0.91 1.78
N VAL A 281 -18.35 -1.79 1.29
CA VAL A 281 -19.49 -1.40 0.46
C VAL A 281 -20.66 -1.01 1.36
N ASP A 282 -21.04 0.26 1.32
CA ASP A 282 -22.25 0.73 1.97
C ASP A 282 -23.46 0.31 1.12
N LEU A 283 -24.15 -0.75 1.54
CA LEU A 283 -25.37 -1.23 0.90
C LEU A 283 -26.62 -0.46 1.38
N GLY A 284 -26.49 0.45 2.35
CA GLY A 284 -27.61 1.09 3.03
C GLY A 284 -28.48 0.11 3.83
N TYR A 285 -29.48 0.65 4.53
CA TYR A 285 -30.39 -0.13 5.39
C TYR A 285 -31.29 -1.14 4.65
N ALA A 286 -31.40 -1.05 3.31
CA ALA A 286 -32.36 -1.84 2.55
C ALA A 286 -31.95 -3.30 2.29
N PHE A 287 -30.65 -3.62 2.39
CA PHE A 287 -30.14 -4.98 2.11
C PHE A 287 -29.89 -5.83 3.37
N LEU A 288 -29.93 -5.23 4.56
CA LEU A 288 -29.56 -5.89 5.82
C LEU A 288 -30.70 -6.65 6.52
N LYS A 289 -31.81 -6.93 5.83
CA LYS A 289 -32.84 -7.85 6.35
C LYS A 289 -32.97 -9.07 5.46
N PRO A 290 -32.46 -10.24 5.89
CA PRO A 290 -33.10 -11.50 5.54
C PRO A 290 -34.55 -11.44 6.07
N LEU A 291 -35.52 -11.91 5.29
CA LEU A 291 -36.83 -12.28 5.83
C LEU A 291 -36.68 -13.47 6.79
#